data_AF-A0A662GGD7-F1
#
_entry.id   AF-A0A662GGD7-F1
#
_cell.length_a   1.000
_cell.length_b   1.000
_cell.length_c   1.000
_cell.angle_alpha   90.00
_cell.angle_beta   90.00
_cell.angle_gamma   90.00
#
_symmetry.space_group_name_H-M   'P 1'
#
loop_
_entity.id
_entity.type
_entity.pdbx_description
1 polymer ?
#
loop_
_entity_poly.entity_id
_entity_poly.type
_entity_poly.pdbx_seq_one_letter_code
_entity_poly.pdbx_strand_id
1 'polypeptide(L)'
;MNTKIVLILIIIMAISAVAALFLTGLIPPKEKPSPPIDSGEEEMPKPQPPKPPHPEPPSPSKELKTGEVTFRSDGEEVKALVYVPQNWNGKCIIFVHGLGSSKSKWLQENVVEEFQKHGYCCFLFDLPLHDDRG
;
A
#
# COMPACT_ATOMS: atom_id res chain seq x y z
N MET A 1 38.38 35.11 19.07
CA MET A 1 37.32 34.32 18.39
C MET A 1 36.07 35.18 18.31
N ASN A 2 35.55 35.47 17.12
CA ASN A 2 34.44 36.42 16.98
C ASN A 2 33.19 35.90 17.69
N THR A 3 32.62 36.68 18.61
CA THR A 3 31.42 36.32 19.38
C THR A 3 30.26 35.88 18.47
N LYS A 4 30.18 36.45 17.26
CA LYS A 4 29.23 36.06 16.21
C LYS A 4 29.46 34.63 15.68
N ILE A 5 30.71 34.23 15.50
CA ILE A 5 31.07 32.88 15.03
C ILE A 5 30.75 31.84 16.12
N VAL A 6 31.02 32.17 17.38
CA VAL A 6 30.66 31.30 18.51
C VAL A 6 29.15 31.09 18.61
N LEU A 7 28.37 32.16 18.44
CA LEU A 7 26.90 32.10 18.43
C LEU A 7 26.35 31.22 17.30
N ILE A 8 26.90 31.34 16.09
CA ILE A 8 26.51 30.52 14.94
C ILE A 8 26.78 29.04 15.21
N LEU A 9 27.95 28.70 15.78
CA LEU A 9 28.31 27.32 16.09
C LEU A 9 27.39 26.69 17.15
N ILE A 10 26.98 27.46 18.16
CA ILE A 10 26.04 26.99 19.19
C ILE A 10 24.66 26.69 18.57
N ILE A 11 24.18 27.56 17.67
CA ILE A 11 22.89 27.36 16.99
C ILE A 11 22.93 26.11 16.12
N ILE A 12 24.01 25.90 15.35
CA ILE A 12 24.16 24.71 14.50
C ILE A 12 24.17 23.44 15.35
N MET A 13 24.92 23.42 16.46
CA MET A 13 24.93 22.26 17.37
C MET A 13 23.55 21.98 17.96
N ALA A 14 22.79 23.01 18.35
CA ALA A 14 21.45 22.84 18.89
C ALA A 14 20.49 22.23 17.84
N ILE A 15 20.54 22.70 16.59
CA ILE A 15 19.70 22.17 15.50
C ILE A 15 20.08 20.72 15.17
N SER A 16 21.38 20.41 15.10
CA SER A 16 21.85 19.05 14.83
C SER A 16 21.46 18.07 15.94
N ALA A 17 21.52 18.48 17.22
CA ALA A 17 21.09 17.65 18.33
C ALA A 17 19.58 17.35 18.27
N VAL A 18 18.76 18.35 17.96
CA VAL A 18 17.30 18.17 17.79
C VAL A 18 17.00 17.25 16.61
N ALA A 19 17.66 17.41 15.47
CA ALA A 19 17.48 16.55 14.30
C ALA A 19 17.84 15.08 14.60
N ALA A 20 18.93 14.84 15.36
CA ALA A 20 19.31 13.50 15.78
C ALA A 20 18.27 12.85 16.71
N LEU A 21 17.63 13.63 17.60
CA LEU A 21 16.55 13.13 18.45
C LEU A 21 15.29 12.75 17.65
N PHE A 22 14.96 13.49 16.57
CA PHE A 22 13.88 13.11 15.66
C PHE A 22 14.21 11.85 14.83
N LEU A 23 15.46 11.69 14.37
CA LEU A 23 15.88 10.53 13.55
C LEU A 23 16.00 9.23 14.35
N THR A 24 16.35 9.30 15.64
CA THR A 24 16.50 8.12 16.52
C THR A 24 15.18 7.62 17.10
N GLY A 25 14.05 8.25 16.79
CA GLY A 25 12.72 7.82 17.24
C GLY A 25 12.46 8.02 18.73
N LEU A 26 13.33 8.75 19.45
CA LEU A 26 13.14 9.10 20.87
C LEU A 26 12.03 10.14 21.10
N ILE A 27 11.60 10.83 20.04
CA ILE A 27 10.43 11.72 20.06
C ILE A 27 9.33 11.04 19.24
N PRO A 28 8.33 10.40 19.88
CA PRO A 28 7.20 9.84 19.16
C PRO A 28 6.45 10.97 18.41
N PRO A 29 5.96 10.71 17.18
CA PRO A 29 5.10 11.66 16.50
C PRO A 29 3.90 11.99 17.37
N LYS A 30 3.58 13.27 17.51
CA LYS A 30 2.39 13.72 18.24
C LYS A 30 1.16 13.07 17.60
N GLU A 31 0.55 12.11 18.28
CA GLU A 31 -0.69 11.48 17.82
C GLU A 31 -1.73 12.58 17.59
N LYS A 32 -2.29 12.62 16.38
CA LYS A 32 -3.44 13.47 16.10
C LYS A 32 -4.62 12.91 16.91
N PRO A 33 -5.39 13.74 17.62
CA PRO A 33 -6.58 13.28 18.32
C PRO A 33 -7.48 12.56 17.33
N SER A 34 -7.81 11.30 17.62
CA SER A 34 -8.84 10.57 16.91
C SER A 34 -10.15 11.38 17.00
N PRO A 35 -10.95 11.45 15.92
CA PRO A 35 -12.27 12.06 16.01
C PRO A 35 -13.10 11.35 17.08
N PRO A 36 -14.00 12.06 17.79
CA PRO A 36 -14.83 11.46 18.83
C PRO A 36 -15.63 10.31 18.22
N ILE A 37 -15.58 9.15 18.88
CA ILE A 37 -16.53 8.07 18.62
C ILE A 37 -17.88 8.60 19.08
N ASP A 38 -18.70 9.01 18.11
CA ASP A 38 -20.10 9.35 18.32
C ASP A 38 -20.78 8.12 18.92
N SER A 39 -21.10 8.21 20.21
CA SER A 39 -21.86 7.20 20.93
C SER A 39 -23.33 7.42 20.57
N GLY A 40 -23.65 7.19 19.29
CA GLY A 40 -25.01 7.05 18.83
C GLY A 40 -25.62 5.83 19.50
N GLU A 41 -26.72 6.07 20.23
CA GLU A 41 -27.48 5.08 20.98
C GLU A 41 -27.73 3.80 20.16
N GLU A 42 -27.46 2.66 20.77
CA GLU A 42 -27.75 1.33 20.22
C GLU A 42 -29.28 1.17 20.03
N GLU A 43 -29.76 1.46 18.82
CA GLU A 43 -31.07 0.98 18.39
C GLU A 43 -30.95 -0.51 18.03
N MET A 44 -31.62 -1.38 18.80
CA MET A 44 -31.61 -2.83 18.61
C MET A 44 -31.93 -3.21 17.15
N PRO A 45 -31.14 -4.07 16.48
CA PRO A 45 -31.45 -4.50 15.12
C PRO A 45 -32.69 -5.41 15.11
N LYS A 46 -33.71 -5.00 14.35
CA LYS A 46 -34.83 -5.85 13.92
C LYS A 46 -34.27 -7.07 13.15
N PRO A 47 -34.81 -8.29 13.30
CA PRO A 47 -34.29 -9.46 12.60
C PRO A 47 -34.29 -9.25 11.08
N GLN A 48 -33.10 -9.20 10.47
CA GLN A 48 -32.98 -9.23 9.01
C GLN A 48 -33.29 -10.63 8.48
N PRO A 49 -33.98 -10.77 7.34
CA PRO A 49 -34.16 -12.06 6.67
C PRO A 49 -32.80 -12.72 6.38
N PRO A 50 -32.72 -14.07 6.37
CA PRO A 50 -31.48 -14.77 6.11
C PRO A 50 -30.88 -14.34 4.76
N LYS A 51 -29.61 -13.92 4.81
CA LYS A 51 -28.80 -13.55 3.64
C LYS A 51 -28.83 -14.72 2.64
N PRO A 52 -29.10 -14.48 1.34
CA PRO A 52 -29.04 -15.54 0.33
C PRO A 52 -27.66 -16.20 0.36
N PRO A 53 -27.56 -17.51 0.04
CA PRO A 53 -26.28 -18.19 -0.07
C PRO A 53 -25.38 -17.38 -1.01
N HIS A 54 -24.21 -16.98 -0.51
CA HIS A 54 -23.19 -16.38 -1.35
C HIS A 54 -22.88 -17.38 -2.46
N PRO A 55 -22.98 -17.02 -3.76
CA PRO A 55 -22.48 -17.88 -4.81
C PRO A 55 -21.03 -18.20 -4.49
N GLU A 56 -20.69 -19.48 -4.39
CA GLU A 56 -19.29 -19.90 -4.33
C GLU A 56 -18.57 -19.26 -5.53
N PRO A 57 -17.41 -18.63 -5.34
CA PRO A 57 -16.65 -18.10 -6.46
C PRO A 57 -16.41 -19.24 -7.45
N PRO A 58 -16.59 -19.00 -8.76
CA PRO A 58 -16.29 -20.02 -9.76
C PRO A 58 -14.83 -20.44 -9.58
N SER A 59 -14.60 -21.72 -9.25
CA SER A 59 -13.26 -22.27 -9.11
C SER A 59 -12.57 -22.19 -10.47
N PRO A 60 -11.58 -21.30 -10.66
CA PRO A 60 -10.80 -21.32 -11.89
C PRO A 60 -9.75 -22.40 -11.68
N SER A 61 -9.99 -23.58 -12.26
CA SER A 61 -9.04 -24.70 -12.30
C SER A 61 -7.87 -24.45 -13.28
N LYS A 62 -7.35 -23.22 -13.30
CA LYS A 62 -6.05 -22.89 -13.89
C LYS A 62 -5.17 -22.42 -12.75
N GLU A 63 -4.15 -23.22 -12.43
CA GLU A 63 -3.06 -22.79 -11.54
C GLU A 63 -2.57 -21.42 -12.00
N LEU A 64 -2.74 -20.42 -11.13
CA LEU A 64 -2.21 -19.09 -11.37
C LEU A 64 -0.67 -19.19 -11.36
N LYS A 65 -0.01 -18.62 -12.39
CA LYS A 65 1.44 -18.67 -12.53
C LYS A 65 2.02 -17.26 -12.56
N THR A 66 3.23 -17.13 -12.03
CA THR A 66 4.02 -15.90 -12.18
C THR A 66 4.31 -15.64 -13.65
N GLY A 67 4.12 -14.40 -14.10
CA GLY A 67 4.42 -13.99 -15.46
C GLY A 67 3.68 -12.73 -15.90
N GLU A 68 3.97 -12.29 -17.14
CA GLU A 68 3.20 -11.27 -17.82
C GLU A 68 1.89 -11.89 -18.34
N VAL A 69 0.79 -11.18 -18.11
CA VAL A 69 -0.54 -11.55 -18.60
C VAL A 69 -1.20 -10.34 -19.24
N THR A 70 -2.14 -10.60 -20.15
CA THR A 70 -2.95 -9.55 -20.77
C THR A 70 -4.41 -9.78 -20.42
N PHE A 71 -5.13 -8.71 -20.08
CA PHE A 71 -6.58 -8.74 -19.90
C PHE A 71 -7.23 -7.60 -20.68
N ARG A 72 -8.54 -7.72 -20.95
CA ARG A 72 -9.28 -6.71 -21.69
C ARG A 72 -10.09 -5.83 -20.75
N SER A 73 -9.97 -4.52 -20.89
CA SER A 73 -10.74 -3.51 -20.16
C SER A 73 -11.19 -2.42 -21.11
N ASP A 74 -12.49 -2.12 -21.14
CA ASP A 74 -13.08 -1.10 -22.01
C ASP A 74 -12.67 -1.18 -23.49
N GLY A 75 -12.50 -2.40 -23.99
CA GLY A 75 -12.12 -2.67 -25.37
C GLY A 75 -10.61 -2.71 -25.61
N GLU A 76 -9.79 -2.22 -24.69
CA GLU A 76 -8.32 -2.18 -24.76
C GLU A 76 -7.67 -3.41 -24.11
N GLU A 77 -6.52 -3.82 -24.63
CA GLU A 77 -5.66 -4.82 -24.00
C GLU A 77 -4.73 -4.15 -22.98
N VAL A 78 -4.74 -4.66 -21.76
CA VAL A 78 -3.95 -4.16 -20.64
C VAL A 78 -2.94 -5.24 -20.24
N LYS A 79 -1.66 -4.88 -20.32
CA LYS A 79 -0.57 -5.71 -19.80
C LYS A 79 -0.49 -5.62 -18.29
N ALA A 80 -0.33 -6.76 -17.65
CA ALA A 80 -0.22 -6.90 -16.22
C ALA A 80 0.86 -7.91 -15.85
N LEU A 81 1.35 -7.82 -14.63
CA LEU A 81 2.28 -8.77 -14.04
C LEU A 81 1.56 -9.51 -12.91
N VAL A 82 1.70 -10.83 -12.91
CA VAL A 82 1.27 -11.71 -11.82
C VAL A 82 2.52 -12.26 -11.15
N TYR A 83 2.57 -12.18 -9.83
CA TYR A 83 3.59 -12.84 -9.01
C TYR A 83 2.91 -13.77 -8.02
N VAL A 84 3.11 -15.08 -8.19
CA VAL A 84 2.56 -16.12 -7.32
C VAL A 84 3.70 -16.68 -6.47
N PRO A 85 3.65 -16.56 -5.13
CA PRO A 85 4.68 -17.13 -4.28
C PRO A 85 4.49 -18.65 -4.13
N GLN A 86 5.56 -19.37 -3.79
CA GLN A 86 5.50 -20.83 -3.59
C GLN A 86 4.59 -21.22 -2.40
N ASN A 87 4.52 -20.37 -1.38
CA ASN A 87 3.68 -20.52 -0.19
C ASN A 87 2.33 -19.78 -0.33
N TRP A 88 1.74 -19.75 -1.52
CA TRP A 88 0.53 -18.99 -1.79
C TRP A 88 -0.64 -19.38 -0.88
N ASN A 89 -1.20 -18.38 -0.20
CA ASN A 89 -2.30 -18.52 0.76
C ASN A 89 -3.69 -18.48 0.11
N GLY A 90 -3.77 -18.50 -1.23
CA GLY A 90 -5.02 -18.43 -2.00
C GLY A 90 -5.59 -17.01 -2.16
N LYS A 91 -4.94 -15.97 -1.64
CA LYS A 91 -5.36 -14.57 -1.79
C LYS A 91 -4.42 -13.81 -2.73
N CYS A 92 -4.97 -12.89 -3.51
CA CYS A 92 -4.21 -11.98 -4.35
C CYS A 92 -4.45 -10.52 -3.92
N ILE A 93 -3.42 -9.71 -3.98
CA ILE A 93 -3.46 -8.25 -3.80
C ILE A 93 -3.36 -7.60 -5.18
N ILE A 94 -4.23 -6.64 -5.44
CA ILE A 94 -4.21 -5.83 -6.65
C ILE A 94 -3.50 -4.52 -6.34
N PHE A 95 -2.39 -4.27 -7.03
CA PHE A 95 -1.61 -3.04 -6.90
C PHE A 95 -2.05 -2.03 -7.94
N VAL A 96 -2.52 -0.88 -7.45
CA VAL A 96 -2.93 0.26 -8.27
C VAL A 96 -2.01 1.42 -7.94
N HIS A 97 -1.28 1.93 -8.93
CA HIS A 97 -0.37 3.05 -8.73
C HIS A 97 -1.13 4.39 -8.63
N GLY A 98 -0.46 5.39 -8.04
CA GLY A 98 -0.96 6.77 -7.99
C GLY A 98 -0.65 7.56 -9.28
N LEU A 99 -1.05 8.84 -9.29
CA LEU A 99 -0.82 9.78 -10.38
C LEU A 99 0.68 9.94 -10.69
N GLY A 100 1.05 9.95 -11.97
CA GLY A 100 2.44 10.14 -12.42
C GLY A 100 3.38 8.99 -12.05
N SER A 101 2.82 7.80 -11.88
CA SER A 101 3.55 6.59 -11.49
C SER A 101 3.07 5.38 -12.27
N SER A 102 3.59 4.21 -11.94
CA SER A 102 3.47 2.97 -12.70
C SER A 102 3.50 1.73 -11.82
N LYS A 103 3.09 0.60 -12.40
CA LYS A 103 3.22 -0.75 -11.82
C LYS A 103 4.66 -1.08 -11.42
N SER A 104 5.66 -0.55 -12.14
CA SER A 104 7.08 -0.82 -11.90
C SER A 104 7.56 -0.26 -10.56
N LYS A 105 6.94 0.81 -10.05
CA LYS A 105 7.32 1.39 -8.75
C LYS A 105 7.16 0.41 -7.60
N TRP A 106 6.12 -0.42 -7.63
CA TRP A 106 5.89 -1.47 -6.62
C TRP A 106 6.98 -2.55 -6.61
N LEU A 107 7.62 -2.79 -7.76
CA LEU A 107 8.77 -3.68 -7.88
C LEU A 107 10.03 -3.01 -7.36
N GLN A 108 10.27 -1.75 -7.76
CA GLN A 108 11.44 -0.97 -7.34
C GLN A 108 11.52 -0.74 -5.83
N GLU A 109 10.36 -0.58 -5.18
CA GLU A 109 10.25 -0.37 -3.73
C GLU A 109 10.12 -1.68 -2.93
N ASN A 110 10.31 -2.85 -3.57
CA ASN A 110 10.23 -4.19 -2.97
C ASN A 110 8.88 -4.51 -2.28
N VAL A 111 7.81 -3.77 -2.59
CA VAL A 111 6.49 -3.99 -2.00
C VAL A 111 5.94 -5.34 -2.42
N VAL A 112 6.13 -5.73 -3.69
CA VAL A 112 5.71 -7.04 -4.20
C VAL A 112 6.40 -8.18 -3.44
N GLU A 113 7.72 -8.08 -3.26
CA GLU A 113 8.50 -9.10 -2.56
C GLU A 113 8.04 -9.26 -1.10
N GLU A 114 7.73 -8.15 -0.43
CA GLU A 114 7.27 -8.17 0.96
C GLU A 114 5.94 -8.90 1.12
N PHE A 115 4.98 -8.69 0.23
CA PHE A 115 3.70 -9.40 0.27
C PHE A 115 3.82 -10.86 -0.18
N GLN A 116 4.73 -11.16 -1.11
CA GLN A 116 5.00 -12.55 -1.49
C GLN A 116 5.56 -13.38 -0.32
N LYS A 117 6.43 -12.80 0.53
CA LYS A 117 6.92 -13.47 1.76
C LYS A 117 5.77 -13.90 2.68
N HIS A 118 4.71 -13.09 2.73
CA HIS A 118 3.49 -13.36 3.51
C HIS A 118 2.47 -14.27 2.79
N GLY A 119 2.86 -14.84 1.65
CA GLY A 119 2.05 -15.80 0.89
C GLY A 119 0.97 -15.16 0.02
N TYR A 120 1.01 -13.85 -0.22
CA TYR A 120 0.06 -13.21 -1.13
C TYR A 120 0.56 -13.29 -2.57
N CYS A 121 -0.35 -13.62 -3.48
CA CYS A 121 -0.17 -13.34 -4.89
C CYS A 121 -0.27 -11.82 -5.13
N CYS A 122 0.49 -11.29 -6.07
CA CYS A 122 0.49 -9.87 -6.41
C CYS A 122 0.12 -9.70 -7.89
N PHE A 123 -0.90 -8.88 -8.16
CA PHE A 123 -1.34 -8.51 -9.50
C PHE A 123 -1.10 -7.02 -9.71
N LEU A 124 -0.36 -6.66 -10.75
CA LEU A 124 0.05 -5.29 -11.02
C LEU A 124 -0.26 -4.92 -12.47
N PHE A 125 -0.79 -3.73 -12.70
CA PHE A 125 -1.09 -3.23 -14.04
C PHE A 125 -0.99 -1.70 -14.05
N ASP A 126 -0.85 -1.11 -15.23
CA ASP A 126 -0.91 0.35 -15.39
C ASP A 126 -2.32 0.81 -15.70
N LEU A 127 -2.72 1.88 -15.03
CA LEU A 127 -3.93 2.62 -15.34
C LEU A 127 -3.84 3.21 -16.76
N PRO A 128 -4.98 3.47 -17.42
CA PRO A 128 -4.98 4.08 -18.75
C PRO A 128 -4.15 5.37 -18.79
N LEU A 129 -3.48 5.63 -19.91
CA LEU A 129 -2.67 6.85 -20.13
C LEU A 129 -1.46 7.01 -19.19
N HIS A 130 -0.96 5.89 -18.64
CA HIS A 130 0.25 5.86 -17.82
C HIS A 130 1.23 4.80 -18.36
N ASP A 131 2.54 5.08 -18.25
CA ASP A 131 3.67 4.26 -18.72
C ASP A 131 3.47 3.60 -20.09
N ASP A 132 3.38 2.27 -20.15
CA ASP A 132 3.22 1.52 -21.40
C ASP A 132 1.90 1.84 -22.14
N ARG A 133 0.98 2.53 -21.47
CA ARG A 133 -0.33 2.99 -21.98
C ARG A 133 -0.39 4.52 -22.19
N GLY A 134 0.70 5.25 -21.92
CA GLY A 134 0.81 6.72 -21.99
C GLY A 134 1.67 7.23 -23.12
#